data_AF-A0A0G0L900-F1
#
_entry.id   AF-A0A0G0L900-F1
#
_cell.length_a   1.000
_cell.length_b   1.000
_cell.length_c   1.000
_cell.angle_alpha   90.00
_cell.angle_beta   90.00
_cell.angle_gamma   90.00
#
_symmetry.space_group_name_H-M   'P 1'
#
loop_
_entity.id
_entity.type
_entity.pdbx_description
1 polymer ?
#
loop_
_entity_poly.entity_id
_entity_poly.type
_entity_poly.pdbx_seq_one_letter_code
_entity_poly.pdbx_strand_id
1 'polypeptide(L)'
;MQVPRWVVVTGVFIAGLFAFFIFFRSLWDVARFAMGQERTFAIIKPDAVAARSTGKIIDRIEQEGFLIKAMKKIDLQKDQAEKFYGVHKDKEFFSDLVAFMTSGPVIVMVLEKVNAVKAWRDLMGSTDPHKAAEGTLRQLFGTSISQNAVHGSDSLQNAEQEISFFFPEL
;
A
#
# COMPACT_ATOMS: atom_id res chain seq x y z
N MET A 1 -15.03 41.73 -40.98
CA MET A 1 -15.78 40.66 -40.28
C MET A 1 -15.62 40.88 -38.78
N GLN A 2 -16.70 41.20 -38.07
CA GLN A 2 -16.69 41.38 -36.62
C GLN A 2 -16.94 40.04 -35.93
N VAL A 3 -16.04 39.65 -35.02
CA VAL A 3 -16.19 38.43 -34.22
C VAL A 3 -17.30 38.67 -33.19
N PRO A 4 -18.29 37.78 -33.02
CA PRO A 4 -19.43 38.03 -32.13
C PRO A 4 -19.02 38.11 -30.66
N ARG A 5 -19.58 39.09 -29.92
CA ARG A 5 -19.20 39.44 -28.53
C ARG A 5 -19.39 38.30 -27.51
N TRP A 6 -20.21 37.28 -27.81
CA TRP A 6 -20.41 36.09 -26.98
C TRP A 6 -19.26 35.09 -27.04
N VAL A 7 -18.43 35.10 -28.09
CA VAL A 7 -17.25 34.20 -28.22
C VAL A 7 -16.16 34.58 -27.20
N VAL A 8 -16.12 35.85 -26.77
CA VAL A 8 -15.14 36.33 -25.78
C VAL A 8 -15.56 35.96 -24.34
N VAL A 9 -16.86 35.82 -24.07
CA VAL A 9 -17.37 35.55 -22.71
C VAL A 9 -17.14 34.09 -22.31
N THR A 10 -17.20 33.12 -23.24
CA THR A 10 -16.94 31.70 -22.95
C THR A 10 -15.47 31.38 -22.66
N GLY A 11 -14.51 32.11 -23.25
CA GLY A 11 -13.07 31.89 -23.01
C GLY A 11 -12.60 32.28 -21.60
N VAL A 12 -13.18 33.32 -21.00
CA VAL A 12 -12.81 33.81 -19.66
C VAL A 12 -13.29 32.86 -18.56
N PHE A 13 -14.44 32.22 -18.73
CA PHE A 13 -14.94 31.22 -17.76
C PHE A 13 -14.13 29.93 -17.77
N ILE A 14 -13.67 29.46 -18.95
CA ILE A 14 -12.84 28.26 -19.05
C ILE A 14 -11.44 28.52 -18.47
N ALA A 15 -10.84 29.68 -18.74
CA ALA A 15 -9.56 30.07 -18.14
C ALA A 15 -9.65 30.21 -16.61
N GLY A 16 -10.75 30.76 -16.08
CA GLY A 16 -10.98 30.87 -14.64
C GLY A 16 -11.10 29.53 -13.92
N LEU A 17 -11.84 28.57 -14.52
CA LEU A 17 -11.96 27.20 -14.00
C LEU A 17 -10.63 26.43 -14.07
N PHE A 18 -9.86 26.61 -15.15
CA PHE A 18 -8.55 25.96 -15.31
C PHE A 18 -7.51 26.53 -14.34
N ALA A 19 -7.48 27.86 -14.17
CA ALA A 19 -6.62 28.53 -13.19
C ALA A 19 -7.01 28.16 -11.75
N PHE A 20 -8.31 28.04 -11.46
CA PHE A 20 -8.80 27.55 -10.16
C PHE A 20 -8.36 26.10 -9.92
N PHE A 21 -8.44 25.22 -10.92
CA PHE A 21 -8.02 23.83 -10.80
C PHE A 21 -6.50 23.69 -10.57
N ILE A 22 -5.68 24.48 -11.29
CA ILE A 22 -4.23 24.52 -11.11
C ILE A 22 -3.87 25.08 -9.72
N PHE A 23 -4.50 26.17 -9.31
CA PHE A 23 -4.28 26.78 -8.00
C PHE A 23 -4.67 25.82 -6.87
N PHE A 24 -5.80 25.12 -7.00
CA PHE A 24 -6.28 24.15 -6.03
C PHE A 24 -5.38 22.91 -5.97
N ARG A 25 -4.93 22.39 -7.12
CA ARG A 25 -3.95 21.29 -7.18
C ARG A 25 -2.63 21.69 -6.53
N SER A 26 -2.14 22.91 -6.79
CA SER A 26 -0.93 23.45 -6.16
C SER A 26 -1.07 23.58 -4.65
N LEU A 27 -2.20 24.08 -4.15
CA LEU A 27 -2.48 24.15 -2.71
C LEU A 27 -2.52 22.76 -2.07
N TRP A 28 -3.10 21.80 -2.78
CA TRP A 28 -3.19 20.41 -2.32
C TRP A 28 -1.82 19.70 -2.34
N ASP A 29 -0.97 19.99 -3.33
CA ASP A 29 0.43 19.55 -3.38
C ASP A 29 1.24 20.13 -2.21
N VAL A 30 1.08 21.43 -1.92
CA VAL A 30 1.74 22.10 -0.78
C VAL A 30 1.24 21.53 0.55
N ALA A 31 -0.06 21.30 0.71
CA ALA A 31 -0.61 20.67 1.91
C ALA A 31 -0.09 19.23 2.10
N ARG A 32 0.04 18.45 1.01
CA ARG A 32 0.68 17.13 1.04
C ARG A 32 2.13 17.18 1.47
N PHE A 33 2.88 18.17 0.99
CA PHE A 33 4.27 18.36 1.38
C PHE A 33 4.39 18.76 2.86
N ALA A 34 3.50 19.63 3.34
CA ALA A 34 3.47 20.08 4.74
C ALA A 34 3.07 18.98 5.74
N MET A 35 2.26 17.99 5.33
CA MET A 35 1.86 16.86 6.18
C MET A 35 2.90 15.73 6.26
N GLY A 36 3.99 15.81 5.48
CA GLY A 36 4.99 14.74 5.39
C GLY A 36 4.47 13.50 4.66
N GLN A 37 5.28 12.94 3.76
CA GLN A 37 4.97 11.62 3.19
C GLN A 37 5.60 10.54 4.07
N GLU A 38 4.76 9.67 4.60
CA GLU A 38 5.20 8.50 5.37
C GLU A 38 5.47 7.34 4.41
N ARG A 39 6.33 6.42 4.85
CA ARG A 39 6.53 5.13 4.19
C ARG A 39 6.05 4.01 5.09
N THR A 40 5.51 2.96 4.48
CA THR A 40 5.16 1.71 5.15
C THR A 40 5.70 0.53 4.36
N PHE A 41 5.97 -0.57 5.05
CA PHE A 41 6.33 -1.82 4.43
C PHE A 41 5.07 -2.65 4.14
N ALA A 42 5.06 -3.33 2.99
CA ALA A 42 3.97 -4.21 2.60
C ALA A 42 4.50 -5.53 2.03
N ILE A 43 3.78 -6.62 2.29
CA ILE A 43 3.99 -7.91 1.65
C ILE A 43 2.69 -8.37 1.01
N ILE A 44 2.74 -8.83 -0.25
CA ILE A 44 1.75 -9.74 -0.83
C ILE A 44 2.24 -11.17 -0.57
N LYS A 45 1.48 -11.91 0.23
CA LYS A 45 1.83 -13.22 0.79
C LYS A 45 1.71 -14.35 -0.24
N PRO A 46 2.27 -15.55 0.03
CA PRO A 46 2.34 -16.64 -0.95
C PRO A 46 0.97 -17.11 -1.45
N ASP A 47 -0.06 -17.11 -0.60
CA ASP A 47 -1.45 -17.43 -0.94
C ASP A 47 -2.00 -16.50 -2.04
N ALA A 48 -1.85 -15.18 -1.88
CA ALA A 48 -2.31 -14.21 -2.86
C ALA A 48 -1.52 -14.28 -4.17
N VAL A 49 -0.22 -14.58 -4.09
CA VAL A 49 0.62 -14.79 -5.28
C VAL A 49 0.21 -16.07 -6.02
N ALA A 50 0.02 -17.17 -5.31
CA ALA A 50 -0.42 -18.45 -5.87
C ALA A 50 -1.81 -18.35 -6.51
N ALA A 51 -2.71 -17.58 -5.90
CA ALA A 51 -4.04 -17.29 -6.43
C ALA A 51 -4.05 -16.33 -7.63
N ARG A 52 -2.88 -15.85 -8.09
CA ARG A 52 -2.73 -14.87 -9.18
C ARG A 52 -3.44 -13.54 -8.91
N SER A 53 -3.55 -13.15 -7.65
CA SER A 53 -4.19 -11.90 -7.22
C SER A 53 -3.24 -10.70 -7.18
N THR A 54 -1.93 -10.91 -7.38
CA THR A 54 -0.89 -9.88 -7.29
C THR A 54 -1.22 -8.61 -8.09
N GLY A 55 -1.60 -8.73 -9.36
CA GLY A 55 -1.91 -7.58 -10.20
C GLY A 55 -3.11 -6.76 -9.69
N LYS A 56 -4.15 -7.44 -9.19
CA LYS A 56 -5.34 -6.79 -8.60
C LYS A 56 -5.02 -6.05 -7.31
N ILE A 57 -4.13 -6.61 -6.48
CA ILE A 57 -3.71 -5.96 -5.23
C ILE A 57 -2.88 -4.71 -5.54
N ILE A 58 -1.94 -4.78 -6.50
CA ILE A 58 -1.14 -3.63 -6.93
C ILE A 58 -2.03 -2.54 -7.52
N ASP A 59 -2.94 -2.89 -8.43
CA ASP A 59 -3.92 -1.95 -8.99
C ASP A 59 -4.73 -1.27 -7.90
N ARG A 60 -5.19 -2.01 -6.88
CA ARG A 60 -5.91 -1.41 -5.74
C ARG A 60 -5.02 -0.47 -4.92
N ILE A 61 -3.75 -0.80 -4.70
CA ILE A 61 -2.79 0.07 -4.01
C ILE A 61 -2.64 1.41 -4.76
N GLU A 62 -2.49 1.37 -6.08
CA GLU A 62 -2.35 2.57 -6.91
C GLU A 62 -3.65 3.40 -6.96
N GLN A 63 -4.82 2.75 -7.06
CA GLN A 63 -6.12 3.42 -7.01
C GLN A 63 -6.36 4.14 -5.68
N GLU A 64 -5.83 3.59 -4.58
CA GLU A 64 -5.88 4.20 -3.26
C GLU A 64 -4.82 5.30 -3.08
N GLY A 65 -4.07 5.64 -4.12
CA GLY A 65 -3.14 6.78 -4.14
C GLY A 65 -1.85 6.56 -3.38
N PHE A 66 -1.43 5.31 -3.17
CA PHE A 66 -0.08 5.02 -2.71
C PHE A 66 0.92 5.13 -3.87
N LEU A 67 2.10 5.68 -3.57
CA LEU A 67 3.26 5.58 -4.46
C LEU A 67 4.06 4.34 -4.10
N ILE A 68 4.38 3.51 -5.10
CA ILE A 68 5.26 2.36 -4.90
C ILE A 68 6.71 2.83 -5.11
N LYS A 69 7.49 2.87 -4.03
CA LYS A 69 8.88 3.37 -4.06
C LYS A 69 9.89 2.29 -4.42
N ALA A 70 9.60 1.07 -4.00
CA ALA A 70 10.37 -0.12 -4.35
C ALA A 70 9.48 -1.36 -4.30
N MET A 71 9.80 -2.34 -5.12
CA MET A 71 9.11 -3.62 -5.17
C MET A 71 10.07 -4.70 -5.65
N LYS A 72 10.03 -5.89 -5.04
CA LYS A 72 10.69 -7.08 -5.59
C LYS A 72 9.92 -8.35 -5.23
N LYS A 73 9.99 -9.33 -6.14
CA LYS A 73 9.52 -10.70 -5.93
C LYS A 73 10.68 -11.53 -5.39
N ILE A 74 10.49 -12.19 -4.26
CA ILE A 74 11.53 -13.00 -3.61
C ILE A 74 10.94 -14.28 -3.03
N ASP A 75 11.77 -15.32 -2.92
CA ASP A 75 11.48 -16.50 -2.11
C ASP A 75 12.16 -16.31 -0.74
N LEU A 76 11.36 -16.16 0.32
CA LEU A 76 11.88 -16.00 1.67
C LEU A 76 12.58 -17.29 2.11
N GLN A 77 13.83 -17.17 2.54
CA GLN A 77 14.51 -18.26 3.21
C GLN A 77 13.98 -18.40 4.64
N LYS A 78 14.03 -19.62 5.19
CA LYS A 78 13.53 -19.91 6.54
C LYS A 78 14.14 -19.01 7.60
N ASP A 79 15.45 -18.83 7.58
CA ASP A 79 16.16 -17.97 8.54
C ASP A 79 15.73 -16.49 8.40
N GLN A 80 15.48 -16.03 7.18
CA GLN A 80 14.99 -14.68 6.91
C GLN A 80 13.57 -14.49 7.46
N ALA A 81 12.67 -15.46 7.24
CA ALA A 81 11.31 -15.42 7.76
C ALA A 81 11.29 -15.48 9.31
N GLU A 82 12.13 -16.31 9.92
CA GLU A 82 12.27 -16.40 11.38
C GLU A 82 12.78 -15.10 11.98
N LYS A 83 13.79 -14.46 11.36
CA LYS A 83 14.30 -13.15 11.79
C LYS A 83 13.21 -12.08 11.67
N PHE A 84 12.52 -12.02 10.54
CA PHE A 84 11.48 -11.03 10.27
C PHE A 84 10.30 -11.14 11.24
N TYR A 85 9.80 -12.36 11.50
CA TYR A 85 8.69 -12.60 12.42
C TYR A 85 9.14 -12.88 13.86
N GLY A 86 10.40 -12.59 14.22
CA GLY A 86 11.00 -12.96 15.50
C GLY A 86 10.26 -12.40 16.73
N VAL A 87 9.52 -11.30 16.59
CA VAL A 87 8.61 -10.77 17.62
C VAL A 87 7.52 -11.75 18.05
N HIS A 88 7.25 -12.77 17.24
CA HIS A 88 6.27 -13.82 17.50
C HIS A 88 6.90 -15.16 17.88
N LYS A 89 8.22 -15.26 18.07
CA LYS A 89 8.93 -16.54 18.29
C LYS A 89 8.36 -17.42 19.41
N ASP A 90 7.79 -16.80 20.45
CA ASP A 90 7.23 -17.50 21.62
C ASP A 90 5.73 -17.81 21.46
N LYS A 91 5.14 -17.58 20.27
CA LYS A 91 3.74 -17.86 19.96
C LYS A 91 3.61 -19.23 19.32
N GLU A 92 2.56 -19.97 19.69
CA GLU A 92 2.29 -21.33 19.17
C GLU A 92 2.20 -21.37 17.64
N PHE A 93 1.71 -20.31 17.00
CA PHE A 93 1.55 -20.22 15.55
C PHE A 93 2.84 -19.83 14.79
N PHE A 94 3.97 -19.58 15.47
CA PHE A 94 5.18 -19.05 14.84
C PHE A 94 5.77 -19.99 13.79
N SER A 95 5.86 -21.29 14.12
CA SER A 95 6.38 -22.30 13.19
C SER A 95 5.53 -22.38 11.92
N ASP A 96 4.21 -22.34 12.05
CA ASP A 96 3.28 -22.37 10.93
C ASP A 96 3.35 -21.10 10.09
N LEU A 97 3.52 -19.94 10.73
CA LEU A 97 3.73 -18.66 10.05
C LEU A 97 5.00 -18.69 9.19
N VAL A 98 6.12 -19.18 9.75
CA VAL A 98 7.38 -19.31 9.02
C VAL A 98 7.24 -20.31 7.87
N ALA A 99 6.65 -21.48 8.12
CA ALA A 99 6.42 -22.49 7.08
C ALA A 99 5.54 -21.94 5.94
N PHE A 100 4.48 -21.21 6.27
CA PHE A 100 3.62 -20.58 5.28
C PHE A 100 4.36 -19.52 4.46
N MET A 101 5.07 -18.60 5.11
CA MET A 101 5.76 -17.50 4.44
C MET A 101 6.94 -17.96 3.57
N THR A 102 7.42 -19.18 3.78
CA THR A 102 8.49 -19.83 2.99
C THR A 102 7.95 -20.86 1.99
N SER A 103 6.62 -21.05 1.91
CA SER A 103 5.99 -22.03 1.01
C SER A 103 5.98 -21.63 -0.48
N GLY A 104 6.31 -20.38 -0.78
CA GLY A 104 6.36 -19.84 -2.13
C GLY A 104 6.78 -18.38 -2.15
N PRO A 105 6.78 -17.76 -3.35
CA PRO A 105 7.27 -16.41 -3.50
C PRO A 105 6.33 -15.39 -2.88
N VAL A 106 6.92 -14.32 -2.36
CA VAL A 106 6.23 -13.12 -1.90
C VAL A 106 6.59 -11.92 -2.76
N ILE A 107 5.74 -10.89 -2.74
CA ILE A 107 6.09 -9.56 -3.25
C ILE A 107 6.26 -8.64 -2.06
N VAL A 108 7.46 -8.11 -1.86
CA VAL A 108 7.73 -7.09 -0.84
C VAL A 108 7.75 -5.71 -1.49
N MET A 109 7.20 -4.72 -0.81
CA MET A 109 7.03 -3.36 -1.33
C MET A 109 7.29 -2.30 -0.27
N VAL A 110 7.75 -1.14 -0.72
CA VAL A 110 7.74 0.11 0.06
C VAL A 110 6.68 1.03 -0.52
N LEU A 111 5.68 1.37 0.28
CA LEU A 111 4.56 2.23 -0.11
C LEU A 111 4.69 3.60 0.56
N GLU A 112 4.45 4.67 -0.18
CA GLU A 112 4.56 6.05 0.29
C GLU A 112 3.23 6.80 0.09
N LYS A 113 2.74 7.45 1.15
CA LYS A 113 1.49 8.22 1.19
C LYS A 113 1.46 9.08 2.46
N VAL A 114 0.65 10.14 2.48
CA VAL A 114 0.31 10.80 3.74
C VAL A 114 -0.42 9.79 4.64
N ASN A 115 0.03 9.62 5.89
CA ASN A 115 -0.45 8.60 6.82
C ASN A 115 -0.35 7.16 6.26
N ALA A 116 0.73 6.82 5.54
CA ALA A 116 0.87 5.57 4.81
C ALA A 116 0.64 4.32 5.66
N VAL A 117 1.18 4.29 6.89
CA VAL A 117 1.01 3.11 7.79
C VAL A 117 -0.47 2.92 8.10
N LYS A 118 -1.15 3.98 8.54
CA LYS A 118 -2.58 3.91 8.87
C LYS A 118 -3.42 3.57 7.63
N ALA A 119 -3.20 4.28 6.53
CA ALA A 119 -3.95 4.07 5.30
C ALA A 119 -3.78 2.65 4.76
N TRP A 120 -2.58 2.08 4.87
CA TRP A 120 -2.31 0.71 4.41
C TRP A 120 -3.04 -0.30 5.30
N ARG A 121 -3.01 -0.10 6.62
CA ARG A 121 -3.76 -0.94 7.57
C ARG A 121 -5.26 -0.89 7.33
N ASP A 122 -5.81 0.29 7.07
CA ASP A 122 -7.22 0.47 6.74
C ASP A 122 -7.58 -0.29 5.45
N LEU A 123 -6.74 -0.19 4.42
CA LEU A 123 -6.94 -0.89 3.14
C LEU A 123 -6.81 -2.41 3.27
N MET A 124 -5.86 -2.89 4.08
CA MET A 124 -5.71 -4.32 4.37
C MET A 124 -6.96 -4.88 5.05
N GLY A 125 -7.51 -4.18 6.03
CA GLY A 125 -8.61 -4.65 6.87
C GLY A 125 -8.16 -5.56 8.03
N SER A 126 -9.13 -6.07 8.80
CA SER A 126 -8.90 -6.94 9.96
C SER A 126 -8.07 -8.18 9.59
N THR A 127 -7.20 -8.64 10.50
CA THR A 127 -6.33 -9.82 10.27
C THR A 127 -7.09 -11.08 9.90
N ASP A 128 -8.29 -11.26 10.46
CA ASP A 128 -9.25 -12.30 10.10
C ASP A 128 -10.12 -11.83 8.91
N PRO A 129 -9.99 -12.43 7.72
CA PRO A 129 -10.77 -12.09 6.54
C PRO A 129 -12.28 -12.07 6.77
N HIS A 130 -12.79 -12.95 7.62
CA HIS A 130 -14.23 -13.05 7.91
C HIS A 130 -14.75 -11.91 8.77
N LYS A 131 -13.85 -11.16 9.43
CA LYS A 131 -14.15 -9.97 10.24
C LYS A 131 -13.63 -8.68 9.58
N ALA A 132 -13.08 -8.78 8.38
CA ALA A 132 -12.60 -7.62 7.64
C ALA A 132 -13.78 -6.93 6.93
N ALA A 133 -13.74 -5.61 6.87
CA ALA A 133 -14.81 -4.83 6.24
C ALA A 133 -14.88 -5.14 4.73
N GLU A 134 -16.08 -5.00 4.16
CA GLU A 134 -16.31 -5.20 2.73
C GLU A 134 -15.38 -4.35 1.88
N GLY A 135 -14.77 -4.95 0.86
CA GLY A 135 -13.87 -4.25 -0.07
C GLY A 135 -12.44 -4.08 0.42
N THR A 136 -12.11 -4.50 1.64
CA THR A 136 -10.71 -4.56 2.12
C THR A 136 -9.95 -5.73 1.46
N LEU A 137 -8.62 -5.61 1.36
CA LEU A 137 -7.82 -6.63 0.68
C LEU A 137 -7.91 -8.01 1.35
N ARG A 138 -7.97 -8.05 2.69
CA ARG A 138 -8.11 -9.32 3.43
C ARG A 138 -9.47 -9.95 3.21
N GLN A 139 -10.54 -9.15 3.15
CA GLN A 139 -11.88 -9.66 2.84
C GLN A 139 -11.96 -10.21 1.41
N LEU A 140 -11.30 -9.56 0.45
CA LEU A 140 -11.36 -9.93 -0.97
C LEU A 140 -10.45 -11.12 -1.33
N PHE A 141 -9.28 -11.23 -0.69
CA PHE A 141 -8.22 -12.14 -1.13
C PHE A 141 -7.72 -13.12 -0.05
N GLY A 142 -8.07 -12.90 1.22
CA GLY A 142 -7.70 -13.79 2.32
C GLY A 142 -8.66 -14.97 2.46
N THR A 143 -8.15 -16.11 2.90
CA THR A 143 -8.92 -17.34 3.12
C THR A 143 -9.00 -17.74 4.59
N SER A 144 -8.06 -17.27 5.41
CA SER A 144 -8.00 -17.55 6.85
C SER A 144 -7.11 -16.53 7.58
N ILE A 145 -7.00 -16.63 8.90
CA ILE A 145 -6.14 -15.75 9.72
C ILE A 145 -4.66 -15.86 9.31
N SER A 146 -4.17 -17.06 8.99
CA SER A 146 -2.78 -17.28 8.56
C SER A 146 -2.58 -16.87 7.10
N GLN A 147 -3.48 -17.33 6.22
CA GLN A 147 -3.51 -17.01 4.79
C GLN A 147 -4.45 -15.83 4.52
N ASN A 148 -4.02 -14.64 4.94
CA ASN A 148 -4.79 -13.41 4.81
C ASN A 148 -4.24 -12.46 3.73
N ALA A 149 -3.61 -13.00 2.68
CA ALA A 149 -3.14 -12.29 1.48
C ALA A 149 -2.06 -11.20 1.65
N VAL A 150 -2.09 -10.36 2.68
CA VAL A 150 -1.23 -9.18 2.83
C VAL A 150 -0.76 -8.93 4.26
N HIS A 151 0.46 -8.41 4.37
CA HIS A 151 1.06 -7.91 5.60
C HIS A 151 1.46 -6.44 5.44
N GLY A 152 1.52 -5.72 6.56
CA GLY A 152 2.15 -4.41 6.62
C GLY A 152 2.43 -3.99 8.06
N SER A 153 3.30 -3.01 8.18
CA SER A 153 3.77 -2.48 9.46
C SER A 153 2.62 -1.95 10.32
N ASP A 154 2.77 -2.02 11.64
CA ASP A 154 1.78 -1.52 12.60
C ASP A 154 2.06 -0.10 13.12
N SER A 155 3.27 0.42 12.86
CA SER A 155 3.76 1.71 13.33
C SER A 155 4.84 2.23 12.38
N LEU A 156 5.16 3.53 12.49
CA LEU A 156 6.24 4.16 11.72
C LEU A 156 7.61 3.54 12.06
N GLN A 157 7.85 3.27 13.35
CA GLN A 157 9.10 2.65 13.80
C GLN A 157 9.28 1.25 13.21
N ASN A 158 8.23 0.42 13.23
CA ASN A 158 8.31 -0.90 12.60
C ASN A 158 8.41 -0.79 11.08
N ALA A 159 7.75 0.18 10.44
CA ALA A 159 7.93 0.43 9.01
C ALA A 159 9.39 0.70 8.65
N GLU A 160 10.10 1.57 9.38
CA GLU A 160 11.52 1.84 9.14
C GLU A 160 12.39 0.58 9.27
N GLN A 161 12.15 -0.22 10.32
CA GLN A 161 12.89 -1.47 10.55
C GLN A 161 12.63 -2.51 9.45
N GLU A 162 11.37 -2.71 9.09
CA GLU A 162 10.95 -3.67 8.07
C GLU A 162 11.42 -3.25 6.67
N ILE A 163 11.35 -1.95 6.34
CA ILE A 163 11.92 -1.40 5.11
C ILE A 163 13.42 -1.65 5.07
N SER A 164 14.17 -1.30 6.12
CA SER A 164 15.62 -1.49 6.18
C SER A 164 16.02 -2.96 6.07
N PHE A 165 15.20 -3.87 6.60
CA PHE A 165 15.43 -5.31 6.52
C PHE A 165 15.37 -5.84 5.08
N PHE A 166 14.43 -5.33 4.27
CA PHE A 166 14.23 -5.81 2.90
C PHE A 166 14.88 -4.94 1.82
N PHE A 167 15.08 -3.65 2.07
CA PHE A 167 15.60 -2.64 1.15
C PHE A 167 16.64 -1.77 1.87
N PRO A 168 17.79 -2.35 2.28
CA PRO A 168 18.83 -1.62 3.02
C PRO A 168 19.47 -0.46 2.23
N GLU A 169 19.22 -0.38 0.93
CA GLU A 169 19.67 0.70 0.04
C GLU A 169 18.79 1.96 0.02
N LEU A 170 17.63 1.96 0.69
CA LEU A 170 16.65 3.06 0.73
C LEU A 170 16.74 3.91 2.00
#